data_AF-A0A954WDZ8-F1
#
_entry.id   AF-A0A954WDZ8-F1
#
_cell.length_a   1.000
_cell.length_b   1.000
_cell.length_c   1.000
_cell.angle_alpha   90.00
_cell.angle_beta   90.00
_cell.angle_gamma   90.00
#
_symmetry.space_group_name_H-M   'P 1'
#
loop_
_entity.id
_entity.type
_entity.pdbx_description
1 polymer ?
#
loop_
_entity_poly.entity_id
_entity_poly.type
_entity_poly.pdbx_seq_one_letter_code
_entity_poly.pdbx_strand_id
1 'polypeptide(L)' 'MPDSHLRVFWPDDHRPSRHSATTVETVKVPLAEVLPLFTDAVRNRRAWLTDFENEEITISADLYEVLHAYEHYRPTA' A
#
# COMPACT_ATOMS: atom_id res chain seq x y z
N MET A 1 6.37 -35.22 -38.41
CA MET A 1 5.75 -34.11 -37.66
C MET A 1 5.44 -34.64 -36.27
N PRO A 2 6.11 -34.22 -35.19
CA PRO A 2 5.78 -34.76 -33.87
C PRO A 2 4.60 -34.00 -33.26
N ASP A 3 3.57 -34.76 -32.92
CA ASP A 3 2.34 -34.35 -32.26
C ASP A 3 2.61 -33.69 -30.89
N SER A 4 2.22 -32.43 -30.75
CA SER A 4 2.32 -31.66 -29.51
C SER A 4 1.16 -32.02 -28.59
N HIS A 5 1.38 -32.97 -27.69
CA HIS A 5 0.39 -33.34 -26.67
C HIS A 5 0.48 -32.34 -25.52
N LEU A 6 -0.37 -31.31 -25.55
CA LEU A 6 -0.51 -30.34 -24.49
C LEU A 6 -1.07 -31.04 -23.24
N ARG A 7 -0.28 -31.12 -22.16
CA ARG A 7 -0.76 -31.61 -20.87
C ARG A 7 -1.41 -30.45 -20.12
N VAL A 8 -2.71 -30.56 -19.89
CA VAL A 8 -3.43 -29.62 -19.03
C VAL A 8 -3.06 -29.94 -17.58
N PHE A 9 -2.44 -28.98 -16.91
CA PHE A 9 -2.18 -29.03 -15.48
C PHE A 9 -3.39 -28.41 -14.77
N TRP A 10 -4.21 -29.25 -14.15
CA TRP A 10 -5.18 -28.78 -13.16
C TRP A 10 -4.42 -28.62 -11.85
N PRO A 11 -4.21 -27.39 -11.33
CA PRO A 11 -3.67 -27.24 -10.00
C PRO A 11 -4.64 -27.88 -9.00
N ASP A 12 -4.03 -28.66 -8.12
CA ASP A 12 -4.60 -29.43 -7.01
C ASP A 12 -5.84 -28.78 -6.39
N ASP A 13 -6.86 -29.61 -6.14
CA ASP A 13 -8.07 -29.29 -5.39
C ASP A 13 -7.77 -28.39 -4.18
N HIS A 14 -8.00 -27.09 -4.33
CA HIS A 14 -8.04 -26.16 -3.20
C HIS A 14 -9.27 -26.50 -2.36
N ARG A 15 -9.13 -27.51 -1.50
CA ARG A 15 -10.01 -27.75 -0.37
C ARG A 15 -10.13 -26.44 0.42
N PRO A 16 -11.34 -25.89 0.62
CA PRO A 16 -11.46 -24.70 1.42
C PRO A 16 -11.28 -25.12 2.88
N SER A 17 -10.39 -24.43 3.60
CA SER A 17 -10.61 -23.96 4.99
C SER A 17 -9.32 -23.93 5.82
N ARG A 18 -8.66 -22.78 5.81
CA ARG A 18 -8.66 -21.86 6.94
C ARG A 18 -8.25 -20.52 6.34
N HIS A 19 -8.92 -19.43 6.65
CA HIS A 19 -8.38 -18.10 6.36
C HIS A 19 -6.96 -18.10 6.93
N SER A 20 -5.96 -18.23 6.05
CA SER A 20 -4.62 -17.76 6.35
C SER A 20 -4.86 -16.31 6.66
N ALA A 21 -4.77 -15.96 7.95
CA ALA A 21 -4.68 -14.57 8.33
C ALA A 21 -3.53 -14.03 7.50
N THR A 22 -3.83 -13.28 6.44
CA THR A 22 -2.83 -12.61 5.63
C THR A 22 -2.14 -11.68 6.60
N THR A 23 -1.01 -12.12 7.15
CA THR A 23 -0.15 -11.29 7.96
C THR A 23 0.30 -10.20 7.02
N VAL A 24 -0.33 -9.03 7.12
CA VAL A 24 0.07 -7.84 6.37
C VAL A 24 1.49 -7.56 6.80
N GLU A 25 2.44 -7.81 5.90
CA GLU A 25 3.85 -7.62 6.18
C GLU A 25 4.12 -6.12 6.27
N THR A 26 4.21 -5.62 7.51
CA THR A 26 4.47 -4.20 7.75
C THR A 26 5.98 -3.94 7.75
N VAL A 27 6.43 -3.01 6.91
CA VAL A 27 7.82 -2.56 6.89
C VAL A 27 7.93 -1.19 7.55
N LYS A 28 8.86 -1.04 8.49
CA LYS A 28 9.17 0.27 9.10
C LYS A 28 10.21 0.98 8.26
N VAL A 29 9.85 2.16 7.76
CA VAL A 29 10.72 3.01 6.94
C VAL A 29 10.76 4.43 7.54
N PRO A 30 11.92 5.11 7.48
CA PRO A 30 12.00 6.50 7.94
C PRO A 30 11.10 7.43 7.14
N LEU A 31 10.43 8.35 7.84
CA LEU A 31 9.53 9.33 7.21
C LEU A 31 10.24 10.17 6.13
N ALA A 32 11.52 10.49 6.36
CA ALA A 32 12.36 11.24 5.43
C ALA A 32 12.60 10.52 4.09
N GLU A 33 12.49 9.18 4.07
CA GLU A 33 12.65 8.38 2.84
C GLU A 33 11.34 8.31 2.04
N VAL A 34 10.20 8.21 2.72
CA VAL A 34 8.89 8.06 2.07
C VAL A 34 8.23 9.37 1.66
N LEU A 35 8.42 10.46 2.42
CA LEU A 35 7.80 11.75 2.12
C LEU A 35 8.13 12.29 0.71
N PRO A 36 9.37 12.21 0.21
CA PRO A 36 9.69 12.61 -1.15
C PRO A 36 8.96 11.77 -2.21
N LEU A 37 8.79 10.46 -1.96
CA LEU A 37 8.10 9.55 -2.88
C LEU A 37 6.61 9.88 -2.97
N PHE A 38 5.95 10.12 -1.84
CA PHE A 38 4.55 10.58 -1.84
C PHE A 38 4.41 11.97 -2.47
N THR A 39 5.36 12.87 -2.21
CA THR A 39 5.37 14.20 -2.83
C THR A 39 5.47 14.11 -4.36
N ASP A 40 6.35 13.25 -4.88
CA ASP A 40 6.44 12.98 -6.32
C ASP A 40 5.14 12.39 -6.86
N ALA A 41 4.59 11.40 -6.15
CA ALA A 41 3.37 10.72 -6.56
C ALA A 41 2.17 11.66 -6.68
N VAL A 42 1.99 12.55 -5.69
CA VAL A 42 0.95 13.59 -5.70
C VAL A 42 1.18 14.58 -6.83
N ARG A 43 2.40 15.11 -6.98
CA ARG A 43 2.74 16.11 -8.02
C ARG A 43 2.54 15.56 -9.42
N ASN A 44 2.90 14.31 -9.65
CA ASN A 44 2.81 13.64 -10.95
C ASN A 44 1.51 12.84 -11.14
N ARG A 45 0.56 12.92 -10.20
CA ARG A 45 -0.73 12.19 -10.24
C ARG A 45 -0.54 10.69 -10.55
N ARG A 46 0.40 10.04 -9.87
CA ARG A 46 0.69 8.62 -10.08
C ARG A 46 -0.54 7.78 -9.69
N ALA A 47 -0.99 6.93 -10.61
CA ALA A 47 -2.21 6.14 -10.44
C ALA A 47 -2.15 5.19 -9.22
N TRP A 48 -0.97 4.66 -8.91
CA TRP A 48 -0.79 3.74 -7.77
C TRP A 48 -1.16 4.38 -6.44
N LEU A 49 -1.06 5.70 -6.28
CA LEU A 49 -1.35 6.36 -5.00
C LEU A 49 -2.83 6.25 -4.61
N THR A 50 -3.72 6.24 -5.60
CA THR A 50 -5.17 6.06 -5.39
C THR A 50 -5.50 4.69 -4.81
N ASP A 51 -4.70 3.66 -5.13
CA ASP A 51 -4.91 2.31 -4.60
C ASP A 51 -4.75 2.25 -3.06
N PHE A 52 -4.10 3.26 -2.46
CA PHE A 52 -3.84 3.38 -1.02
C PHE A 52 -4.67 4.48 -0.34
N GLU A 53 -5.66 5.07 -1.01
CA GLU A 53 -6.40 6.24 -0.48
C GLU A 53 -7.15 5.96 0.83
N ASN A 54 -7.55 4.70 1.05
CA ASN A 54 -8.29 4.25 2.22
C ASN A 54 -7.40 3.53 3.26
N GLU A 55 -6.08 3.50 3.04
CA GLU A 55 -5.16 2.81 3.95
C GLU A 55 -4.81 3.72 5.14
N GLU A 56 -4.93 3.18 6.34
CA GLU A 56 -4.56 3.89 7.57
C GLU A 56 -3.05 3.75 7.83
N ILE A 57 -2.39 4.89 8.08
CA ILE A 57 -0.99 4.90 8.50
C ILE A 57 -0.87 5.10 10.01
N THR A 58 0.05 4.36 10.64
CA THR A 58 0.38 4.56 12.06
C THR A 58 1.53 5.56 12.19
N ILE A 59 1.29 6.67 12.89
CA ILE A 59 2.30 7.67 13.22
C ILE A 59 2.43 7.83 14.74
N SER A 60 3.52 8.44 15.20
CA SER A 60 3.65 8.78 16.62
C SER A 60 2.64 9.87 17.02
N ALA A 61 2.23 9.86 18.30
CA ALA A 61 1.34 10.88 18.84
C ALA A 61 1.90 12.31 18.66
N ASP A 62 3.20 12.48 18.88
CA ASP A 62 3.90 13.76 18.69
C ASP A 62 3.79 14.28 17.24
N LEU A 63 3.99 13.41 16.24
CA LEU A 63 3.84 13.79 14.84
C LEU A 63 2.38 14.10 14.49
N TYR A 64 1.43 13.34 15.04
CA TYR A 64 0.01 13.59 14.84
C TYR A 64 -0.38 14.98 15.36
N GLU A 65 0.05 15.36 16.56
CA GLU A 65 -0.20 16.69 17.13
C GLU A 65 0.38 17.82 16.25
N VAL A 66 1.61 17.64 15.75
CA VAL A 66 2.25 18.62 14.85
C VAL A 66 1.47 18.77 13.54
N LEU A 67 1.04 17.66 12.93
CA LEU A 67 0.27 17.69 11.68
C LEU A 67 -1.11 18.34 11.89
N HIS A 68 -1.78 18.00 12.98
CA HIS A 68 -3.07 18.59 13.33
C HIS A 68 -2.93 20.10 13.56
N ALA A 69 -1.89 20.55 14.26
CA ALA A 69 -1.62 21.98 14.44
C ALA A 69 -1.30 22.68 13.11
N TYR A 70 -0.52 22.03 12.25
CA TYR A 70 -0.16 22.55 10.93
C TYR A 70 -1.38 22.76 10.02
N GLU A 71 -2.35 21.85 10.05
CA GLU A 71 -3.60 21.97 9.29
C GLU A 71 -4.39 23.23 9.68
N HIS A 72 -4.48 23.52 10.99
CA HIS A 72 -5.17 24.70 11.51
C HIS A 72 -4.47 26.01 11.15
N TYR A 73 -3.17 25.93 10.86
CA TYR A 73 -2.35 27.06 10.46
C TYR A 73 -2.29 27.27 8.95
N ARG A 74 -2.88 26.39 8.12
CA ARG A 74 -2.98 26.67 6.67
C ARG A 74 -3.87 27.89 6.49
N PRO A 75 -3.32 29.03 6.02
CA PRO A 75 -4.15 30.14 5.62
C PRO A 75 -4.99 29.62 4.45
N THR A 76 -6.31 29.64 4.61
CA THR A 76 -7.22 29.61 3.47
C THR A 76 -6.95 30.88 2.67
N ALA A 77 -6.10 30.76 1.65
CA ALA A 77 -5.84 31.78 0.65
C ALA A 77 -6.97 31.84 -0.38
#